data_AF-A4CRJ5-F1
#
_entry.id   AF-A4CRJ5-F1
#
_cell.length_a   1.000
_cell.length_b   1.000
_cell.length_c   1.000
_cell.angle_alpha   90.00
_cell.angle_beta   90.00
_cell.angle_gamma   90.00
#
_symmetry.space_group_name_H-M   'P 1'
#
loop_
_entity.id
_entity.type
_entity.pdbx_description
1 polymer ?
#
loop_
_entity_poly.entity_id
_entity_poly.type
_entity_poly.pdbx_seq_one_letter_code
_entity_poly.pdbx_strand_id
1 'polypeptide(L)'
;MLKKMRSSGSARLSSIMLIPCVALSAITLHQSETQAQSFLQRRIQERMQERRLQEEAKLTESQKQQLFQVRREWLLSSHDQRLALLQSTQACLKDAQTFQDGKECRSKRRQAGRKLLQEGRQVVNAERQRLGLSPLPTDLPFSF
;
A
#
# COMPACT_ATOMS: atom_id res chain seq x y z
N MET A 1 69.25 -19.38 44.99
CA MET A 1 68.82 -18.18 45.74
C MET A 1 67.30 -18.16 45.83
N LEU A 2 66.79 -17.96 47.05
CA LEU A 2 65.49 -17.42 47.47
C LEU A 2 64.20 -18.08 46.92
N LYS A 3 63.50 -18.86 47.79
CA LYS A 3 62.20 -18.53 48.44
C LYS A 3 61.00 -18.66 47.47
N LYS A 4 59.87 -19.30 47.76
CA LYS A 4 59.21 -19.78 48.99
C LYS A 4 58.01 -20.63 48.48
N MET A 5 57.82 -21.88 48.94
CA MET A 5 56.68 -22.31 49.81
C MET A 5 55.43 -21.39 49.72
N ARG A 6 54.19 -21.86 49.57
CA ARG A 6 53.55 -23.12 50.01
C ARG A 6 52.07 -23.10 49.58
N SER A 7 51.47 -24.29 49.48
CA SER A 7 50.12 -24.65 50.02
C SER A 7 48.89 -23.99 49.38
N SER A 8 47.74 -24.62 49.17
CA SER A 8 47.19 -25.98 49.28
C SER A 8 45.71 -25.81 48.87
N GLY A 9 45.05 -26.86 48.38
CA GLY A 9 43.61 -26.99 48.61
C GLY A 9 42.72 -27.17 47.38
N SER A 10 42.61 -28.43 46.98
CA SER A 10 41.47 -29.09 46.35
C SER A 10 40.08 -28.49 46.68
N ALA A 11 39.22 -28.32 45.66
CA ALA A 11 37.94 -29.03 45.58
C ALA A 11 37.19 -28.72 44.27
N ARG A 12 36.55 -29.79 43.77
CA ARG A 12 35.75 -29.94 42.56
C ARG A 12 34.55 -28.99 42.50
N LEU A 13 34.08 -28.66 41.29
CA LEU A 13 32.72 -28.98 40.81
C LEU A 13 32.47 -28.39 39.41
N SER A 14 32.19 -29.27 38.45
CA SER A 14 31.65 -28.93 37.14
C SER A 14 30.32 -28.19 37.27
N SER A 15 30.13 -27.13 36.50
CA SER A 15 28.79 -26.64 36.17
C SER A 15 28.78 -26.13 34.73
N ILE A 16 28.06 -26.86 33.89
CA ILE A 16 27.70 -26.49 32.53
C ILE A 16 26.73 -25.31 32.64
N MET A 17 27.11 -24.13 32.16
CA MET A 17 26.19 -23.00 32.01
C MET A 17 25.95 -22.75 30.52
N LEU A 18 24.69 -22.99 30.15
CA LEU A 18 24.07 -22.91 28.85
C LEU A 18 24.22 -21.50 28.25
N ILE A 19 24.50 -21.45 26.94
CA ILE A 19 24.48 -20.23 26.13
C ILE A 19 23.05 -19.69 26.10
N PRO A 20 22.76 -18.49 26.66
CA PRO A 20 21.43 -17.92 26.57
C PRO A 20 21.23 -17.33 25.17
N CYS A 21 20.29 -17.90 24.42
CA CYS A 21 19.75 -17.32 23.19
C CYS A 21 19.20 -15.92 23.48
N VAL A 22 19.93 -14.88 23.08
CA VAL A 22 19.40 -13.52 23.12
C VAL A 22 18.44 -13.37 21.95
N ALA A 23 17.17 -13.17 22.30
CA ALA A 23 16.04 -13.00 21.40
C ALA A 23 16.29 -11.90 20.36
N LEU A 24 16.02 -12.20 19.08
CA LEU A 24 15.91 -11.21 18.03
C LEU A 24 14.77 -10.25 18.34
N SER A 25 15.08 -9.00 18.72
CA SER A 25 14.12 -7.92 18.66
C SER A 25 14.00 -7.43 17.21
N ALA A 26 12.97 -7.90 16.51
CA ALA A 26 12.56 -7.38 15.22
C ALA A 26 12.06 -5.94 15.38
N ILE A 27 12.91 -4.96 15.10
CA ILE A 27 12.48 -3.57 14.90
C ILE A 27 11.76 -3.54 13.54
N THR A 28 10.44 -3.60 13.57
CA THR A 28 9.62 -3.29 12.39
C THR A 28 9.64 -1.77 12.21
N LEU A 29 10.58 -1.26 11.41
CA LEU A 29 10.47 0.09 10.84
C LEU A 29 9.35 0.08 9.79
N HIS A 30 8.10 0.12 10.25
CA HIS A 30 6.95 0.42 9.43
C HIS A 30 6.77 1.94 9.37
N GLN A 31 7.74 2.63 8.75
CA GLN A 31 7.54 4.00 8.28
C GLN A 31 6.64 3.94 7.04
N SER A 32 5.34 3.73 7.30
CA SER A 32 4.32 4.03 6.31
C SER A 32 4.21 5.54 6.23
N GLU A 33 4.58 6.12 5.10
CA GLU A 33 4.28 7.50 4.72
C GLU A 33 2.77 7.69 4.46
N THR A 34 1.91 7.23 5.38
CA THR A 34 0.50 7.59 5.39
C THR A 34 0.32 8.81 6.26
N GLN A 35 0.48 9.96 5.60
CA GLN A 35 -0.07 11.27 5.91
C GLN A 35 -1.16 11.22 7.00
N ALA A 36 -0.91 11.89 8.13
CA ALA A 36 -1.85 12.00 9.23
C ALA A 36 -3.16 12.64 8.76
N GLN A 37 -4.17 11.81 8.44
CA GLN A 37 -5.53 12.30 8.24
C GLN A 37 -6.02 12.84 9.56
N SER A 38 -6.56 14.06 9.57
CA SER A 38 -7.18 14.61 10.77
C SER A 38 -8.34 13.72 11.22
N PHE A 39 -8.61 13.68 12.53
CA PHE A 39 -9.74 12.94 13.09
C PHE A 39 -11.08 13.30 12.40
N LEU A 40 -11.27 14.58 12.08
CA LEU A 40 -12.43 15.06 11.33
C LEU A 40 -12.51 14.45 9.92
N GLN A 41 -11.38 14.41 9.20
CA GLN A 41 -11.32 13.86 7.86
C GLN A 41 -11.63 12.36 7.85
N ARG A 42 -11.11 11.63 8.83
CA ARG A 42 -11.42 10.20 9.01
C ARG A 42 -12.93 9.97 9.23
N ARG A 43 -13.55 10.71 10.13
CA ARG A 43 -15.02 10.64 10.35
C ARG A 43 -15.83 10.99 9.10
N ILE A 44 -15.38 11.93 8.29
CA ILE A 44 -16.05 12.28 7.03
C ILE A 44 -15.95 11.11 6.05
N GLN A 45 -14.75 10.51 5.93
CA GLN A 45 -14.52 9.39 5.04
C GLN A 45 -15.32 8.14 5.44
N GLU A 46 -15.38 7.83 6.73
CA GLU A 46 -16.19 6.73 7.28
C GLU A 46 -17.68 6.92 6.93
N ARG A 47 -18.26 8.11 7.20
CA ARG A 47 -19.66 8.40 6.86
C ARG A 47 -19.95 8.34 5.36
N MET A 48 -19.01 8.79 4.53
CA MET A 48 -19.14 8.70 3.07
C MET A 48 -19.10 7.24 2.59
N GLN A 49 -18.31 6.40 3.24
CA GLN A 49 -18.23 4.98 2.94
C GLN A 49 -19.48 4.23 3.40
N GLU A 50 -19.98 4.51 4.60
CA GLU A 50 -21.25 3.96 5.11
C GLU A 50 -22.42 4.29 4.19
N ARG A 51 -22.57 5.56 3.79
CA ARG A 51 -23.62 5.95 2.83
C ARG A 51 -23.51 5.18 1.52
N ARG A 52 -22.30 4.98 1.01
CA ARG A 52 -22.10 4.21 -0.22
C ARG A 52 -22.55 2.76 -0.06
N LEU A 53 -22.16 2.12 1.03
CA LEU A 53 -22.55 0.74 1.31
C LEU A 53 -24.07 0.63 1.43
N GLN A 54 -24.74 1.61 2.04
CA GLN A 54 -26.20 1.65 2.11
C GLN A 54 -26.87 1.86 0.76
N GLU A 55 -26.32 2.71 -0.11
CA GLU A 55 -26.81 2.89 -1.48
C GLU A 55 -26.65 1.60 -2.29
N GLU A 56 -25.46 0.97 -2.23
CA GLU A 56 -25.17 -0.27 -2.97
C GLU A 56 -25.96 -1.47 -2.43
N ALA A 57 -26.31 -1.50 -1.15
CA ALA A 57 -27.15 -2.55 -0.56
C ALA A 57 -28.59 -2.56 -1.10
N LYS A 58 -29.07 -1.42 -1.61
CA LYS A 58 -30.42 -1.29 -2.18
C LYS A 58 -30.51 -1.73 -3.64
N LEU A 59 -29.37 -2.01 -4.28
CA LEU A 59 -29.34 -2.46 -5.66
C LEU A 59 -29.87 -3.88 -5.81
N THR A 60 -30.57 -4.13 -6.90
CA THR A 60 -30.90 -5.50 -7.32
C THR A 60 -29.63 -6.24 -7.75
N GLU A 61 -29.68 -7.57 -7.78
CA GLU A 61 -28.54 -8.38 -8.26
C GLU A 61 -28.18 -8.06 -9.72
N SER A 62 -29.16 -7.74 -10.57
CA SER A 62 -28.90 -7.32 -11.95
C SER A 62 -28.14 -5.99 -12.03
N GLN A 63 -28.46 -5.02 -11.16
CA GLN A 63 -27.75 -3.73 -11.10
C GLN A 63 -26.33 -3.88 -10.55
N LYS A 64 -26.15 -4.75 -9.55
CA LYS A 64 -24.81 -5.11 -9.05
C LYS A 64 -23.97 -5.75 -10.15
N GLN A 65 -24.55 -6.66 -10.92
CA GLN A 65 -23.89 -7.28 -12.06
C GLN A 65 -23.51 -6.25 -13.13
N GLN A 66 -24.38 -5.26 -13.41
CA GLN A 66 -24.07 -4.17 -14.34
C GLN A 66 -22.85 -3.35 -13.88
N LEU A 67 -22.80 -2.94 -12.61
CA LEU A 67 -21.62 -2.24 -12.07
C LEU A 67 -20.34 -3.09 -12.15
N PHE A 68 -20.44 -4.39 -11.88
CA PHE A 68 -19.31 -5.30 -12.00
C PHE A 68 -18.82 -5.39 -13.45
N GLN A 69 -19.73 -5.55 -14.42
CA GLN A 69 -19.36 -5.65 -15.83
C GLN A 69 -18.70 -4.37 -16.34
N VAL A 70 -19.24 -3.20 -16.00
CA VAL A 70 -18.63 -1.91 -16.40
C VAL A 70 -17.20 -1.78 -15.83
N ARG A 71 -16.99 -2.15 -14.56
CA ARG A 71 -15.63 -2.16 -13.96
C ARG A 71 -14.70 -3.14 -14.67
N ARG A 72 -15.19 -4.34 -14.97
CA ARG A 72 -14.42 -5.38 -15.65
C ARG A 72 -14.04 -4.97 -17.08
N GLU A 73 -14.98 -4.44 -17.86
CA GLU A 73 -14.76 -3.97 -19.22
C GLU A 73 -13.76 -2.81 -19.25
N TRP A 74 -13.86 -1.87 -18.30
CA TRP A 74 -12.84 -0.83 -18.13
C TRP A 74 -11.46 -1.41 -17.83
N LEU A 75 -11.37 -2.38 -16.91
CA LEU A 75 -10.09 -3.01 -16.56
C LEU A 75 -9.44 -3.70 -17.76
N LEU A 76 -10.24 -4.40 -18.57
CA LEU A 76 -9.77 -5.07 -19.78
C LEU A 76 -9.36 -4.09 -20.87
N SER A 77 -10.20 -3.11 -21.18
CA SER A 77 -9.92 -2.10 -22.22
C SER A 77 -8.75 -1.18 -21.89
N SER A 78 -8.52 -0.90 -20.61
CA SER A 78 -7.38 -0.09 -20.14
C SER A 78 -6.08 -0.87 -19.94
N HIS A 79 -6.05 -2.18 -20.25
CA HIS A 79 -4.88 -3.04 -20.05
C HIS A 79 -3.62 -2.47 -20.71
N ASP A 80 -3.70 -2.15 -22.00
CA ASP A 80 -2.52 -1.71 -22.76
C ASP A 80 -2.04 -0.33 -22.31
N GLN A 81 -2.95 0.54 -21.87
CA GLN A 81 -2.58 1.82 -21.26
C GLN A 81 -1.83 1.63 -19.93
N ARG A 82 -2.28 0.69 -19.09
CA ARG A 82 -1.58 0.32 -17.85
C ARG A 82 -0.20 -0.26 -18.14
N LEU A 83 -0.11 -1.15 -19.12
CA LEU A 83 1.16 -1.73 -19.55
C LEU A 83 2.12 -0.66 -20.06
N ALA A 84 1.66 0.23 -20.94
CA ALA A 84 2.46 1.32 -21.48
C ALA A 84 2.93 2.30 -20.37
N LEU A 85 2.10 2.57 -19.36
CA LEU A 85 2.49 3.37 -18.20
C LEU A 85 3.62 2.70 -17.42
N LEU A 86 3.55 1.38 -17.21
CA LEU A 86 4.60 0.63 -16.50
C LEU A 86 5.89 0.61 -17.31
N GLN A 87 5.81 0.30 -18.61
CA GLN A 87 6.97 0.25 -19.51
C GLN A 87 7.66 1.61 -19.65
N SER A 88 6.89 2.69 -19.85
CA SER A 88 7.45 4.04 -19.92
C SER A 88 8.08 4.49 -18.60
N THR A 89 7.50 4.10 -17.46
CA THR A 89 8.10 4.34 -16.15
C THR A 89 9.43 3.60 -16.01
N GLN A 90 9.47 2.33 -16.40
CA GLN A 90 10.68 1.51 -16.34
C GLN A 90 11.78 2.09 -17.22
N ALA A 91 11.46 2.48 -18.46
CA ALA A 91 12.41 3.11 -19.37
C ALA A 91 12.96 4.42 -18.78
N CYS A 92 12.09 5.31 -18.29
CA CYS A 92 12.51 6.57 -17.68
C CYS A 92 13.47 6.36 -16.50
N LEU A 93 13.15 5.40 -15.62
CA LEU A 93 14.01 5.09 -14.47
C LEU A 93 15.34 4.44 -14.86
N LYS A 94 15.37 3.68 -15.96
CA LYS A 94 16.60 3.08 -16.49
C LYS A 94 17.53 4.15 -17.08
N ASP A 95 16.97 5.18 -17.70
CA ASP A 95 17.72 6.25 -18.36
C ASP A 95 18.08 7.41 -17.41
N ALA A 96 17.52 7.42 -16.20
CA ALA A 96 17.77 8.44 -15.18
C ALA A 96 19.23 8.38 -14.70
N GLN A 97 19.95 9.49 -14.83
CA GLN A 97 21.36 9.59 -14.42
C GLN A 97 21.53 10.25 -13.05
N THR A 98 20.51 10.99 -12.63
CA THR A 98 20.52 11.74 -11.36
C THR A 98 19.30 11.43 -10.51
N PHE A 99 19.40 11.78 -9.22
CA PHE A 99 18.26 11.73 -8.30
C PHE A 99 17.08 12.58 -8.80
N GLN A 100 17.39 13.72 -9.44
CA GLN A 100 16.39 14.65 -9.95
C GLN A 100 15.63 14.03 -11.14
N ASP A 101 16.34 13.37 -12.07
CA ASP A 101 15.71 12.64 -13.18
C ASP A 101 14.75 11.56 -12.64
N GLY A 102 15.21 10.80 -11.64
CA GLY A 102 14.37 9.81 -10.97
C GLY A 102 13.12 10.41 -10.31
N LYS A 103 13.23 11.61 -9.73
CA LYS A 103 12.09 12.35 -9.15
C LYS A 103 11.10 12.77 -10.24
N GLU A 104 11.59 13.23 -11.39
CA GLU A 104 10.77 13.57 -12.54
C GLU A 104 10.04 12.35 -13.11
N CYS A 105 10.73 11.22 -13.27
CA CYS A 105 10.10 9.96 -13.68
C CYS A 105 8.96 9.56 -12.74
N ARG A 106 9.18 9.63 -11.41
CA ARG A 106 8.14 9.36 -10.41
C ARG A 106 6.97 10.34 -10.51
N SER A 107 7.24 11.61 -10.77
CA SER A 107 6.20 12.64 -10.94
C SER A 107 5.33 12.37 -12.18
N LYS A 108 5.96 12.10 -13.33
CA LYS A 108 5.29 11.75 -14.60
C LYS A 108 4.43 10.49 -14.42
N ARG A 109 4.98 9.45 -13.80
CA ARG A 109 4.22 8.23 -13.45
C ARG A 109 3.00 8.53 -12.60
N ARG A 110 3.15 9.33 -11.53
CA ARG A 110 2.04 9.71 -10.64
C ARG A 110 0.96 10.49 -11.39
N GLN A 111 1.33 11.41 -12.26
CA GLN A 111 0.39 12.19 -13.06
C GLN A 111 -0.39 11.30 -14.04
N ALA A 112 0.31 10.46 -14.80
CA ALA A 112 -0.33 9.55 -15.74
C ALA A 112 -1.21 8.51 -15.02
N GLY A 113 -0.76 7.97 -13.88
CA GLY A 113 -1.57 7.10 -13.03
C GLY A 113 -2.84 7.79 -12.51
N ARG A 114 -2.76 9.05 -12.05
CA ARG A 114 -3.94 9.83 -11.64
C ARG A 114 -4.92 10.02 -12.80
N LYS A 115 -4.43 10.31 -14.01
CA LYS A 115 -5.27 10.45 -15.20
C LYS A 115 -6.02 9.15 -15.50
N LEU A 116 -5.32 8.01 -15.50
CA LEU A 116 -5.94 6.71 -15.72
C LEU A 116 -7.01 6.36 -14.67
N LEU A 117 -6.73 6.67 -13.39
CA LEU A 117 -7.70 6.49 -12.31
C LEU A 117 -8.93 7.38 -12.51
N GLN A 118 -8.74 8.62 -12.98
CA GLN A 118 -9.83 9.55 -13.27
C GLN A 118 -10.71 9.05 -14.42
N GLU A 119 -10.11 8.53 -15.50
CA GLU A 119 -10.83 7.94 -16.63
C GLU A 119 -11.69 6.75 -16.16
N GLY A 120 -11.10 5.82 -15.38
CA GLY A 120 -11.86 4.69 -14.81
C GLY A 120 -12.99 5.13 -13.89
N ARG A 121 -12.78 6.18 -13.09
CA ARG A 121 -13.83 6.77 -12.26
C ARG A 121 -14.95 7.35 -13.10
N GLN A 122 -14.66 8.02 -14.21
CA GLN A 122 -15.69 8.57 -15.09
C GLN A 122 -16.58 7.47 -15.66
N VAL A 123 -15.98 6.38 -16.15
CA VAL A 123 -16.70 5.22 -16.68
C VAL A 123 -17.62 4.62 -15.61
N VAL A 124 -17.09 4.35 -14.41
CA VAL A 124 -17.88 3.75 -13.33
C VAL A 124 -18.92 4.71 -12.77
N ASN A 125 -18.60 6.01 -12.67
CA ASN A 125 -19.54 7.02 -12.17
C ASN A 125 -20.70 7.24 -13.14
N ALA A 126 -20.49 7.14 -14.45
CA ALA A 126 -21.57 7.18 -15.43
C ALA A 126 -22.60 6.06 -15.16
N GLU A 127 -22.14 4.84 -14.92
CA GLU A 127 -23.03 3.73 -14.59
C GLU A 127 -23.70 3.91 -13.21
N ARG A 128 -22.94 4.38 -12.22
CA ARG A 128 -23.50 4.70 -10.89
C ARG A 128 -24.63 5.72 -10.97
N GLN A 129 -24.43 6.79 -11.73
CA GLN A 129 -25.44 7.83 -11.94
C GLN A 129 -26.68 7.27 -12.65
N ARG A 130 -26.49 6.41 -13.66
CA ARG A 130 -27.60 5.71 -14.34
C ARG A 130 -28.43 4.85 -13.38
N LEU A 131 -27.79 4.28 -12.36
CA LEU A 131 -28.42 3.49 -11.30
C LEU A 131 -28.91 4.31 -10.10
N GLY A 132 -28.83 5.65 -10.16
CA GLY A 132 -29.26 6.54 -9.08
C GLY A 132 -28.34 6.55 -7.85
N LEU A 133 -27.10 6.09 -7.98
CA LEU A 133 -26.10 6.08 -6.92
C LEU A 133 -25.26 7.36 -6.92
N SER A 134 -24.78 7.75 -5.75
CA SER A 134 -23.83 8.86 -5.64
C SER A 134 -22.51 8.52 -6.35
N PRO A 135 -21.87 9.48 -7.05
CA PRO A 135 -20.59 9.24 -7.71
C PRO A 135 -19.48 8.94 -6.69
N LEU A 136 -18.50 8.14 -7.11
CA LEU A 136 -17.30 7.88 -6.31
C LEU A 136 -16.45 9.16 -6.25
N PRO A 137 -15.96 9.55 -5.06
CA PRO A 137 -15.12 10.74 -4.88
C PRO A 137 -13.77 10.55 -5.55
N THR A 138 -13.21 11.63 -6.09
CA THR A 138 -11.93 11.67 -6.82
C THR A 138 -10.71 11.33 -5.97
N ASP A 139 -10.83 11.46 -4.66
CA ASP A 139 -9.68 11.52 -3.75
C ASP A 139 -9.36 10.16 -3.09
N LEU A 140 -10.24 9.18 -3.29
CA LEU A 140 -10.00 7.83 -2.81
C LEU A 140 -9.03 7.09 -3.76
N PRO A 141 -8.27 6.10 -3.28
CA PRO A 141 -7.62 5.17 -4.18
C PRO A 141 -8.71 4.39 -4.93
N PHE A 142 -8.67 4.41 -6.26
CA PHE A 142 -9.38 3.42 -7.07
C PHE A 142 -8.44 2.23 -7.18
N SER A 143 -8.61 1.25 -6.30
CA SER A 143 -7.80 0.03 -6.36
C SER A 143 -8.29 -0.79 -7.55
N PHE A 144 -7.35 -1.14 -8.45
CA PHE A 144 -7.57 -2.12 -9.50
C PHE A 144 -7.54 -3.54 -8.94
#